data_AF-A0A0K2UCV3-F1
#
_entry.id   AF-A0A0K2UCV3-F1
#
_cell.length_a   1.000
_cell.length_b   1.000
_cell.length_c   1.000
_cell.angle_alpha   90.00
_cell.angle_beta   90.00
_cell.angle_gamma   90.00
#
_symmetry.space_group_name_H-M   'P 1'
#
loop_
_entity.id
_entity.type
_entity.pdbx_description
1 polymer ?
#
loop_
_entity_poly.entity_id
_entity_poly.type
_entity_poly.pdbx_seq_one_letter_code
_entity_poly.pdbx_strand_id
1 'polypeptide(L)'
;MERHMFGSKASVKDTGRESISTSDHMTNKEDIRSSEGGSEYTGIQDAHFEESFNRMKKAAGVSDIDEVVHRFETQEETANHLQELQSRAEKEIRDLGNIKDKLESEWEQVKFMGQEDNHELREKMELLEENILDEQTRQEEADDKFQQRNKLLAGIREGLDALLHKLYFNELNQVPSTRNSIEILTVADKKLRFLMEKLETVDIFEKKLAMEDEEFVPIGLLSDPDEILEDEKDKKEDVDSGPEEDEVPTRNYLKRQANLIVEAKSRSKRGNRRR
;
A
#
# COMPACT_ATOMS: atom_id res chain seq x y z
N MET A 1 23.09 -5.65 26.83
CA MET A 1 23.82 -5.23 28.04
C MET A 1 24.39 -3.86 27.74
N GLU A 2 23.93 -2.83 28.47
CA GLU A 2 24.65 -1.59 28.87
C GLU A 2 23.61 -0.53 29.20
N ARG A 3 23.28 -0.43 30.50
CA ARG A 3 22.44 0.63 31.05
C ARG A 3 23.34 1.83 31.33
N HIS A 4 23.18 2.91 30.58
CA HIS A 4 23.79 4.19 30.95
C HIS A 4 22.88 4.91 31.95
N MET A 5 23.29 4.87 33.21
CA MET A 5 22.73 5.60 34.34
C MET A 5 23.09 7.10 34.20
N PHE A 6 22.12 7.96 33.90
CA PHE A 6 22.29 9.40 34.08
C PHE A 6 21.89 9.80 35.50
N GLY A 7 22.91 10.16 36.28
CA GLY A 7 22.79 10.68 37.63
C GLY A 7 22.19 12.09 37.63
N SER A 8 21.13 12.26 38.40
CA SER A 8 20.51 13.54 38.69
C SER A 8 21.41 14.33 39.67
N LYS A 9 22.01 15.44 39.20
CA LYS A 9 22.67 16.44 40.05
C LYS A 9 21.74 17.66 40.18
N ALA A 10 20.94 17.68 41.23
CA ALA A 10 20.25 18.89 41.67
C ALA A 10 21.29 19.84 42.31
N SER A 11 21.56 20.96 41.64
CA SER A 11 22.33 22.07 42.19
C SER A 11 21.39 22.98 42.96
N VAL A 12 21.45 22.88 44.29
CA VAL A 12 20.71 23.71 45.24
C VAL A 12 21.32 25.12 45.22
N LYS A 13 20.57 26.10 44.71
CA LYS A 13 20.86 27.52 44.94
C LYS A 13 20.15 27.96 46.22
N ASP A 14 20.97 28.10 47.24
CA ASP A 14 20.74 28.81 48.48
C ASP A 14 20.17 30.22 48.22
N THR A 15 18.98 30.50 48.75
CA THR A 15 18.45 31.85 48.90
C THR A 15 17.94 31.98 50.32
N GLY A 16 18.78 32.56 51.17
CA GLY A 16 18.47 32.89 52.55
C GLY A 16 17.24 33.80 52.63
N ARG A 17 16.22 33.32 53.35
CA ARG A 17 15.17 34.13 53.96
C ARG A 17 15.03 33.64 55.41
N GLU A 18 15.57 34.43 56.31
CA GLU A 18 15.37 34.28 57.75
C GLU A 18 13.89 34.53 58.08
N SER A 19 13.24 33.51 58.64
CA SER A 19 11.90 33.58 59.20
C SER A 19 11.99 33.99 60.67
N ILE A 20 11.50 35.19 61.00
CA ILE A 20 11.29 35.61 62.38
C ILE A 20 10.03 34.89 62.89
N SER A 21 10.26 33.82 63.65
CA SER A 21 9.24 33.05 64.37
C SER A 21 8.91 33.74 65.69
N THR A 22 7.76 34.41 65.77
CA THR A 22 7.21 34.92 67.03
C THR A 22 6.57 33.78 67.82
N SER A 23 7.30 33.28 68.82
CA SER A 23 6.81 32.31 69.80
C SER A 23 6.21 33.05 71.00
N ASP A 24 4.95 32.72 71.28
CA ASP A 24 4.21 33.05 72.49
C ASP A 24 4.98 32.72 73.78
N HIS A 25 4.92 33.63 74.76
CA HIS A 25 5.15 33.29 76.16
C HIS A 25 4.12 34.00 77.05
N MET A 26 3.07 33.26 77.40
CA MET A 26 2.14 33.59 78.47
C MET A 26 2.74 33.17 79.81
N THR A 27 3.04 34.11 80.69
CA THR A 27 3.07 33.88 82.14
C THR A 27 2.47 35.08 82.89
N ASN A 28 1.21 34.90 83.26
CA ASN A 28 0.50 35.67 84.29
C ASN A 28 1.00 35.23 85.67
N LYS A 29 1.44 36.16 86.51
CA LYS A 29 1.01 36.23 87.93
C LYS A 29 1.39 37.55 88.58
N GLU A 30 0.33 38.32 88.82
CA GLU A 30 0.00 39.09 90.03
C GLU A 30 1.15 39.54 90.94
N ASP A 31 1.33 40.86 91.02
CA ASP A 31 1.56 41.51 92.31
C ASP A 31 0.74 42.80 92.41
N ILE A 32 -0.27 42.73 93.28
CA ILE A 32 -1.10 43.83 93.75
C ILE A 32 -0.28 44.64 94.75
N ARG A 33 0.04 45.89 94.42
CA ARG A 33 0.25 46.93 95.45
C ARG A 33 -0.44 48.22 95.03
N SER A 34 -1.58 48.44 95.69
CA SER A 34 -2.20 49.75 95.87
C SER A 34 -1.17 50.74 96.42
N SER A 35 -1.01 51.86 95.72
CA SER A 35 -0.54 53.10 96.33
C SER A 35 -1.22 54.25 95.60
N GLU A 36 -2.23 54.81 96.26
CA GLU A 36 -2.79 56.12 95.94
C GLU A 36 -1.68 57.17 95.94
N GLY A 37 -1.64 58.01 94.91
CA GLY A 37 -0.65 59.08 94.80
C GLY A 37 -0.75 59.85 93.49
N GLY A 38 -1.52 60.94 93.50
CA GLY A 38 -1.30 62.19 92.75
C GLY A 38 -0.82 62.14 91.30
N SER A 39 -1.76 62.28 90.36
CA SER A 39 -1.96 63.45 89.45
C SER A 39 -0.78 64.34 88.98
N GLU A 40 0.48 63.90 88.95
CA GLU A 40 1.62 64.73 88.48
C GLU A 40 2.52 64.06 87.42
N TYR A 41 2.13 62.89 86.91
CA TYR A 41 2.88 62.17 85.87
C TYR A 41 2.42 62.44 84.42
N THR A 42 1.37 63.24 84.21
CA THR A 42 0.80 63.49 82.87
C THR A 42 1.53 64.60 82.12
N GLY A 43 1.94 65.69 82.78
CA GLY A 43 2.46 66.89 82.09
C GLY A 43 3.79 66.70 81.33
N ILE A 44 4.67 65.80 81.77
CA ILE A 44 5.95 65.52 81.07
C ILE A 44 5.70 64.62 79.85
N GLN A 45 4.80 63.66 79.97
CA GLN A 45 4.38 62.83 78.83
C GLN A 45 3.65 63.68 77.80
N ASP A 46 2.76 64.58 78.24
CA ASP A 46 2.03 65.51 77.38
C ASP A 46 2.99 66.43 76.60
N ALA A 47 4.03 66.97 77.24
CA ALA A 47 5.05 67.78 76.57
C ALA A 47 5.86 67.00 75.52
N HIS A 48 6.22 65.73 75.81
CA HIS A 48 6.92 64.87 74.86
C HIS A 48 6.05 64.43 73.69
N PHE A 49 4.75 64.18 73.94
CA PHE A 49 3.78 63.91 72.89
C PHE A 49 3.58 65.13 72.00
N GLU A 50 3.46 66.33 72.58
CA GLU A 50 3.31 67.57 71.83
C GLU A 50 4.56 67.93 71.01
N GLU A 51 5.77 67.69 71.53
CA GLU A 51 7.02 67.86 70.78
C GLU A 51 7.12 66.87 69.61
N SER A 52 6.80 65.60 69.85
CA SER A 52 6.79 64.55 68.83
C SER A 52 5.74 64.81 67.74
N PHE A 53 4.59 65.35 68.13
CA PHE A 53 3.50 65.69 67.23
C PHE A 53 3.82 66.93 66.39
N ASN A 54 4.43 67.96 66.98
CA ASN A 54 4.92 69.13 66.25
C ASN A 54 6.03 68.74 65.26
N ARG A 55 6.88 67.78 65.61
CA ARG A 55 7.87 67.20 64.70
C ARG A 55 7.21 66.44 63.55
N MET A 56 6.17 65.66 63.82
CA MET A 56 5.38 64.95 62.80
C MET A 56 4.69 65.93 61.84
N LYS A 57 4.04 66.96 62.39
CA LYS A 57 3.40 68.05 61.64
C LYS A 57 4.38 68.78 60.73
N LYS A 58 5.58 69.09 61.24
CA LYS A 58 6.67 69.70 60.47
C LYS A 58 7.23 68.78 59.38
N ALA A 59 7.32 67.48 59.64
CA ALA A 59 7.79 66.48 58.68
C ALA A 59 6.77 66.19 57.56
N ALA A 60 5.47 66.15 57.91
CA ALA A 60 4.38 66.03 56.95
C ALA A 60 4.14 67.33 56.15
N GLY A 61 4.65 68.47 56.64
CA GLY A 61 4.53 69.78 55.99
C GLY A 61 3.14 70.40 56.10
N VAL A 62 2.40 70.07 57.16
CA VAL A 62 0.97 70.35 57.31
C VAL A 62 0.73 71.34 58.44
N SER A 63 -0.28 72.22 58.32
CA SER A 63 -0.59 73.26 59.32
C SER A 63 -1.69 72.87 60.31
N ASP A 64 -2.43 71.79 60.07
CA ASP A 64 -3.49 71.28 60.95
C ASP A 64 -3.29 69.81 61.34
N ILE A 65 -3.72 69.45 62.55
CA ILE A 65 -3.58 68.10 63.12
C ILE A 65 -4.43 67.10 62.32
N ASP A 66 -5.65 67.47 61.99
CA ASP A 66 -6.59 66.61 61.28
C ASP A 66 -6.13 66.33 59.84
N GLU A 67 -5.44 67.27 59.20
CA GLU A 67 -4.86 67.06 57.86
C GLU A 67 -3.67 66.08 57.90
N VAL A 68 -2.90 66.04 58.99
CA VAL A 68 -1.85 65.02 59.17
C VAL A 68 -2.46 63.63 59.24
N VAL A 69 -3.50 63.46 60.08
CA VAL A 69 -4.21 62.18 60.25
C VAL A 69 -4.84 61.72 58.94
N HIS A 70 -5.55 62.59 58.23
CA HIS A 70 -6.20 62.25 56.96
C HIS A 70 -5.20 61.80 55.87
N ARG A 71 -4.00 62.41 55.82
CA ARG A 71 -2.95 61.96 54.89
C ARG A 71 -2.37 60.60 55.26
N PHE A 72 -2.20 60.33 56.56
CA PHE A 72 -1.77 59.00 57.01
C PHE A 72 -2.82 57.94 56.70
N GLU A 73 -4.10 58.22 56.94
CA GLU A 73 -5.21 57.32 56.56
C GLU A 73 -5.21 57.04 55.06
N THR A 74 -5.11 58.07 54.22
CA THR A 74 -5.07 57.90 52.75
C THR A 74 -3.82 57.13 52.28
N GLN A 75 -2.66 57.37 52.91
CA GLN A 75 -1.42 56.65 52.61
C GLN A 75 -1.48 55.19 53.06
N GLU A 76 -2.08 54.92 54.21
CA GLU A 76 -2.32 53.57 54.73
C GLU A 76 -3.28 52.80 53.81
N GLU A 77 -4.38 53.42 53.40
CA GLU A 77 -5.32 52.84 52.42
C GLU A 77 -4.61 52.53 51.09
N THR A 78 -3.78 53.44 50.59
CA THR A 78 -3.00 53.23 49.35
C THR A 78 -1.99 52.10 49.51
N ALA A 79 -1.28 52.04 50.65
CA ALA A 79 -0.32 50.99 50.94
C ALA A 79 -0.99 49.62 51.05
N ASN A 80 -2.14 49.54 51.75
CA ASN A 80 -2.95 48.34 51.86
C ASN A 80 -3.45 47.87 50.49
N HIS A 81 -3.91 48.78 49.64
CA HIS A 81 -4.35 48.45 48.28
C HIS A 81 -3.20 47.92 47.41
N LEU A 82 -2.01 48.54 47.48
CA LEU A 82 -0.83 48.06 46.76
C LEU A 82 -0.37 46.69 47.26
N GLN A 83 -0.42 46.45 48.57
CA GLN A 83 -0.11 45.15 49.16
C GLN A 83 -1.11 44.08 48.72
N GLU A 84 -2.39 44.41 48.65
CA GLU A 84 -3.42 43.51 48.12
C GLU A 84 -3.18 43.19 46.63
N LEU A 85 -2.86 44.21 45.83
CA LEU A 85 -2.54 44.04 44.40
C LEU A 85 -1.29 43.18 44.21
N GLN A 86 -0.23 43.42 44.99
CA GLN A 86 0.98 42.61 45.01
C GLN A 86 0.65 41.16 45.38
N SER A 87 -0.09 40.95 46.47
CA SER A 87 -0.47 39.61 46.92
C SER A 87 -1.28 38.86 45.87
N ARG A 88 -2.22 39.56 45.21
CA ARG A 88 -3.02 39.00 44.11
C ARG A 88 -2.14 38.63 42.91
N ALA A 89 -1.23 39.52 42.50
CA ALA A 89 -0.31 39.25 41.39
C ALA A 89 0.66 38.10 41.71
N GLU A 90 1.20 38.04 42.92
CA GLU A 90 2.07 36.94 43.37
C GLU A 90 1.33 35.60 43.43
N LYS A 91 0.05 35.62 43.79
CA LYS A 91 -0.81 34.43 43.74
C LYS A 91 -1.06 34.00 42.30
N GLU A 92 -1.40 34.94 41.43
CA GLU A 92 -1.63 34.68 40.01
C GLU A 92 -0.38 34.12 39.31
N ILE A 93 0.81 34.67 39.59
CA ILE A 93 2.08 34.15 39.08
C ILE A 93 2.30 32.71 39.55
N ARG A 94 2.03 32.40 40.82
CA ARG A 94 2.13 31.03 41.34
C ARG A 94 1.14 30.09 40.69
N ASP A 95 -0.11 30.51 40.55
CA ASP A 95 -1.16 29.69 39.95
C ASP A 95 -0.87 29.42 38.46
N LEU A 96 -0.45 30.45 37.70
CA LEU A 96 -0.02 30.30 36.32
C LEU A 96 1.23 29.43 36.17
N GLY A 97 2.20 29.56 37.08
CA GLY A 97 3.37 28.68 37.14
C GLY A 97 2.98 27.21 37.33
N ASN A 98 2.10 26.94 38.30
CA ASN A 98 1.59 25.59 38.55
C ASN A 98 0.81 25.03 37.35
N ILE A 99 0.02 25.85 36.67
CA ILE A 99 -0.71 25.44 35.46
C ILE A 99 0.27 25.13 34.34
N LYS A 100 1.27 26.00 34.14
CA LYS A 100 2.32 25.79 33.13
C LYS A 100 3.05 24.48 33.37
N ASP A 101 3.51 24.22 34.59
CA ASP A 101 4.25 23.00 34.93
C ASP A 101 3.39 21.75 34.71
N LYS A 102 2.09 21.81 35.05
CA LYS A 102 1.14 20.72 34.75
C LYS A 102 0.98 20.50 33.26
N LEU A 103 0.78 21.58 32.49
CA LEU A 103 0.60 21.50 31.04
C LEU A 103 1.86 20.97 30.35
N GLU A 104 3.05 21.37 30.81
CA GLU A 104 4.32 20.85 30.32
C GLU A 104 4.46 19.35 30.60
N SER A 105 4.10 18.89 31.80
CA SER A 105 4.10 17.46 32.14
C SER A 105 3.10 16.65 31.30
N GLU A 106 1.89 17.16 31.08
CA GLU A 106 0.88 16.52 30.23
C GLU A 106 1.35 16.47 28.77
N TRP A 107 1.96 17.55 28.28
CA TRP A 107 2.51 17.61 26.93
C TRP A 107 3.65 16.62 26.71
N GLU A 108 4.57 16.49 27.67
CA GLU A 108 5.63 15.48 27.61
C GLU A 108 5.06 14.07 27.56
N GLN A 109 4.06 13.76 28.40
CA GLN A 109 3.40 12.46 28.38
C GLN A 109 2.78 12.15 27.02
N VAL A 110 2.00 13.08 26.46
CA VAL A 110 1.36 12.91 25.14
C VAL A 110 2.41 12.78 24.04
N LYS A 111 3.50 13.53 24.10
CA LYS A 111 4.60 13.45 23.13
C LYS A 111 5.23 12.06 23.13
N PHE A 112 5.53 11.51 24.31
CA PHE A 112 6.14 10.18 24.41
C PHE A 112 5.17 9.06 24.02
N MET A 113 3.92 9.12 24.49
CA MET A 113 2.90 8.14 24.10
C MET A 113 2.66 8.16 22.58
N GLY A 114 2.55 9.35 21.99
CA GLY A 114 2.37 9.50 20.56
C GLY A 114 3.56 8.99 19.75
N GLN A 115 4.78 9.04 20.30
CA GLN A 115 5.99 8.50 19.66
C GLN A 115 6.06 6.97 19.75
N GLU A 116 5.74 6.40 20.91
CA GLU A 116 5.72 4.95 21.15
C GLU A 116 4.66 4.27 20.27
N ASP A 117 3.42 4.77 20.29
CA ASP A 117 2.34 4.28 19.44
C ASP A 117 2.72 4.37 17.95
N ASN A 118 3.31 5.48 17.51
CA ASN A 118 3.73 5.62 16.11
C ASN A 118 4.81 4.59 15.73
N HIS A 119 5.74 4.31 16.64
CA HIS A 119 6.80 3.35 16.39
C HIS A 119 6.23 1.94 16.25
N GLU A 120 5.37 1.52 17.17
CA GLU A 120 4.69 0.23 17.08
C GLU A 120 3.86 0.10 15.80
N LEU A 121 3.13 1.16 15.41
CA LEU A 121 2.35 1.15 14.19
C LEU A 121 3.24 1.00 12.94
N ARG A 122 4.41 1.65 12.92
CA ARG A 122 5.37 1.53 11.81
C ARG A 122 5.96 0.13 11.72
N GLU A 123 6.37 -0.44 12.85
CA GLU A 123 6.89 -1.82 12.89
C GLU A 123 5.84 -2.83 12.40
N LYS A 124 4.59 -2.69 12.85
CA LYS A 124 3.47 -3.53 12.37
C LYS A 124 3.22 -3.32 10.87
N MET A 125 3.36 -2.10 10.37
CA MET A 125 3.19 -1.79 8.94
C MET A 125 4.30 -2.45 8.10
N GLU A 126 5.56 -2.34 8.53
CA GLU A 126 6.70 -3.00 7.87
C GLU A 126 6.53 -4.52 7.83
N LEU A 127 6.09 -5.14 8.94
CA LEU A 127 5.82 -6.58 9.00
C LEU A 127 4.67 -6.98 8.05
N LEU A 128 3.62 -6.18 7.95
CA LEU A 128 2.52 -6.45 7.02
C LEU A 128 2.96 -6.30 5.56
N GLU A 129 3.80 -5.31 5.25
CA GLU A 129 4.38 -5.13 3.92
C GLU A 129 5.26 -6.32 3.54
N GLU A 130 6.10 -6.81 4.45
CA GLU A 130 6.92 -8.02 4.25
C GLU A 130 6.03 -9.24 3.98
N ASN A 131 5.01 -9.47 4.81
CA ASN A 131 4.07 -10.58 4.61
C ASN A 131 3.31 -10.49 3.26
N ILE A 132 2.95 -9.29 2.82
CA ILE A 132 2.30 -9.08 1.53
C ILE A 132 3.25 -9.47 0.39
N LEU A 133 4.51 -9.08 0.45
CA LEU A 133 5.51 -9.44 -0.55
C LEU A 133 5.74 -10.95 -0.60
N ASP A 134 5.85 -11.60 0.56
CA ASP A 134 6.01 -13.05 0.66
C ASP A 134 4.80 -13.79 0.09
N GLU A 135 3.57 -13.37 0.41
CA GLU A 135 2.37 -13.99 -0.16
C GLU A 135 2.23 -13.71 -1.66
N GLN A 136 2.65 -12.53 -2.16
CA GLN A 136 2.68 -12.24 -3.59
C GLN A 136 3.65 -13.16 -4.33
N THR A 137 4.87 -13.34 -3.84
CA THR A 137 5.85 -14.25 -4.47
C THR A 137 5.35 -15.69 -4.46
N ARG A 138 4.74 -16.12 -3.36
CA ARG A 138 4.12 -17.45 -3.26
C ARG A 138 2.96 -17.63 -4.24
N GLN A 139 2.16 -16.58 -4.45
CA GLN A 139 1.09 -16.58 -5.44
C GLN A 139 1.66 -16.70 -6.87
N GLU A 140 2.67 -15.91 -7.20
CA GLU A 140 3.33 -15.96 -8.52
C GLU A 140 3.90 -17.36 -8.81
N GLU A 141 4.59 -17.98 -7.84
CA GLU A 141 5.09 -19.34 -8.01
C GLU A 141 3.97 -20.37 -8.23
N ALA A 142 2.83 -20.20 -7.53
CA ALA A 142 1.69 -21.09 -7.67
C ALA A 142 1.03 -20.91 -9.04
N ASP A 143 0.91 -19.69 -9.52
CA ASP A 143 0.37 -19.35 -10.83
C ASP A 143 1.29 -19.87 -11.95
N ASP A 144 2.60 -19.75 -11.82
CA ASP A 144 3.57 -20.34 -12.76
C ASP A 144 3.42 -21.86 -12.84
N LYS A 145 3.35 -22.53 -11.68
CA LYS A 145 3.11 -23.98 -11.61
C LYS A 145 1.77 -24.34 -12.25
N PHE A 146 0.71 -23.57 -11.99
CA PHE A 146 -0.60 -23.78 -12.58
C PHE A 146 -0.58 -23.63 -14.12
N GLN A 147 0.04 -22.56 -14.63
CA GLN A 147 0.18 -22.32 -16.07
C GLN A 147 0.97 -23.44 -16.76
N GLN A 148 2.07 -23.91 -16.16
CA GLN A 148 2.86 -25.03 -16.69
C GLN A 148 2.03 -26.32 -16.76
N ARG A 149 1.26 -26.64 -15.72
CA ARG A 149 0.37 -27.82 -15.70
C ARG A 149 -0.76 -27.69 -16.71
N ASN A 150 -1.35 -26.50 -16.83
CA ASN A 150 -2.42 -26.26 -17.79
C ASN A 150 -1.92 -26.37 -19.24
N LYS A 151 -0.73 -25.86 -19.54
CA LYS A 151 -0.08 -26.03 -20.85
C LYS A 151 0.18 -27.51 -21.16
N LEU A 152 0.65 -28.28 -20.19
CA LEU A 152 0.83 -29.72 -20.34
C LEU A 152 -0.50 -30.44 -20.59
N LEU A 153 -1.55 -30.11 -19.84
CA LEU A 153 -2.88 -30.70 -20.03
C LEU A 153 -3.48 -30.35 -21.40
N ALA A 154 -3.30 -29.11 -21.88
CA ALA A 154 -3.71 -28.71 -23.21
C ALA A 154 -2.96 -29.51 -24.29
N GLY A 155 -1.64 -29.70 -24.15
CA GLY A 155 -0.85 -30.52 -25.07
C GLY A 155 -1.24 -32.01 -25.05
N ILE A 156 -1.54 -32.58 -23.88
CA ILE A 156 -2.06 -33.95 -23.77
C ILE A 156 -3.40 -34.07 -24.50
N ARG A 157 -4.28 -33.09 -24.34
CA ARG A 157 -5.58 -33.09 -25.00
C ARG A 157 -5.45 -33.00 -26.51
N GLU A 158 -4.63 -32.09 -27.02
CA GLU A 158 -4.37 -31.98 -28.46
C GLU A 158 -3.77 -33.28 -29.02
N GLY A 159 -2.86 -33.91 -28.28
CA GLY A 159 -2.31 -35.22 -28.64
C GLY A 159 -3.36 -36.33 -28.67
N LEU A 160 -4.31 -36.34 -27.73
CA LEU A 160 -5.42 -37.28 -27.70
C LEU A 160 -6.40 -37.06 -28.86
N ASP A 161 -6.73 -35.80 -29.17
CA ASP A 161 -7.58 -35.45 -30.31
C ASP A 161 -6.93 -35.88 -31.63
N ALA A 162 -5.63 -35.64 -31.79
CA ALA A 162 -4.86 -36.08 -32.96
C ALA A 162 -4.79 -37.61 -33.08
N LEU A 163 -4.63 -38.33 -31.96
CA LEU A 163 -4.67 -39.79 -31.93
C LEU A 163 -6.05 -40.30 -32.37
N LEU A 164 -7.12 -39.70 -31.83
CA LEU A 164 -8.50 -40.08 -32.15
C LEU A 164 -8.80 -39.86 -33.64
N HIS A 165 -8.40 -38.72 -34.20
CA HIS A 165 -8.53 -38.45 -35.64
C HIS A 165 -7.81 -39.50 -36.50
N LYS A 166 -6.62 -39.97 -36.10
CA LYS A 166 -5.91 -41.04 -36.82
C LYS A 166 -6.60 -42.39 -36.70
N LEU A 167 -7.12 -42.74 -35.53
CA LEU A 167 -7.81 -44.02 -35.30
C LEU A 167 -9.13 -44.14 -36.07
N TYR A 168 -9.78 -43.01 -36.32
CA TYR A 168 -11.05 -42.92 -37.05
C TYR A 168 -10.91 -42.35 -38.47
N PHE A 169 -9.68 -42.24 -39.00
CA PHE A 169 -9.41 -41.62 -40.32
C PHE A 169 -10.24 -42.23 -41.46
N ASN A 170 -10.54 -43.53 -41.39
CA ASN A 170 -11.32 -44.25 -42.41
C ASN A 170 -12.84 -44.24 -42.13
N GLU A 171 -13.28 -43.69 -40.99
CA GLU A 171 -14.67 -43.71 -40.52
C GLU A 171 -15.21 -42.28 -40.47
N LEU A 172 -15.79 -41.83 -41.59
CA LEU A 172 -16.25 -40.45 -41.85
C LEU A 172 -17.17 -39.80 -40.79
N ASN A 173 -17.73 -40.55 -39.82
CA ASN A 173 -18.75 -40.04 -38.88
C ASN A 173 -18.71 -40.64 -37.46
N GLN A 174 -17.57 -41.09 -36.93
CA GLN A 174 -17.55 -41.77 -35.61
C GLN A 174 -16.59 -41.21 -34.56
N VAL A 175 -15.95 -40.07 -34.78
CA VAL A 175 -15.12 -39.45 -33.73
C VAL A 175 -16.03 -39.10 -32.55
N PRO A 176 -15.90 -39.76 -31.38
CA PRO A 176 -16.73 -39.42 -30.22
C PRO A 176 -16.40 -38.00 -29.79
N SER A 177 -17.36 -37.09 -29.92
CA SER A 177 -17.24 -35.70 -29.47
C SER A 177 -17.34 -35.65 -27.95
N THR A 178 -16.24 -35.98 -27.29
CA THR A 178 -16.18 -36.00 -25.82
C THR A 178 -15.13 -35.01 -25.38
N ARG A 179 -15.47 -34.11 -24.44
CA ARG A 179 -14.50 -33.13 -23.90
C ARG A 179 -13.57 -33.71 -22.84
N ASN A 180 -13.94 -34.85 -22.27
CA ASN A 180 -13.20 -35.48 -21.18
C ASN A 180 -12.04 -36.31 -21.74
N SER A 181 -10.81 -35.90 -21.43
CA SER A 181 -9.58 -36.59 -21.86
C SER A 181 -9.52 -38.06 -21.44
N ILE A 182 -10.11 -38.43 -20.29
CA ILE A 182 -10.16 -39.81 -19.82
C ILE A 182 -11.05 -40.65 -20.72
N GLU A 183 -12.22 -40.13 -21.08
CA GLU A 183 -13.16 -40.82 -21.97
C GLU A 183 -12.55 -41.00 -23.37
N ILE A 184 -11.88 -39.98 -23.91
CA ILE A 184 -11.12 -40.08 -25.17
C ILE A 184 -10.10 -41.22 -25.10
N LEU A 185 -9.33 -41.31 -24.00
CA LEU A 185 -8.35 -42.37 -23.81
C LEU A 185 -9.01 -43.76 -23.77
N THR A 186 -10.15 -43.91 -23.10
CA THR A 186 -10.86 -45.20 -23.05
C THR A 186 -11.40 -45.62 -24.41
N VAL A 187 -11.86 -44.69 -25.24
CA VAL A 187 -12.31 -44.99 -26.61
C VAL A 187 -11.12 -45.37 -27.47
N ALA A 188 -10.02 -44.61 -27.38
CA ALA A 188 -8.80 -44.89 -28.13
C ALA A 188 -8.25 -46.29 -27.79
N ASP A 189 -8.20 -46.68 -26.52
CA ASP A 189 -7.76 -48.02 -26.09
C ASP A 189 -8.63 -49.13 -26.68
N LYS A 190 -9.96 -49.00 -26.60
CA LYS A 190 -10.88 -49.99 -27.19
C LYS A 190 -10.69 -50.14 -28.70
N LYS A 191 -10.56 -49.01 -29.42
CA LYS A 191 -10.36 -49.02 -30.87
C LYS A 191 -9.01 -49.61 -31.26
N LEU A 192 -7.94 -49.25 -30.54
CA LEU A 192 -6.60 -49.81 -30.74
C LEU A 192 -6.60 -51.32 -30.56
N ARG A 193 -7.19 -51.83 -29.47
CA ARG A 193 -7.29 -53.29 -29.24
C ARG A 193 -8.02 -54.00 -30.37
N PHE A 194 -9.14 -53.46 -30.83
CA PHE A 194 -9.88 -54.01 -31.96
C PHE A 194 -9.07 -54.03 -33.27
N LEU A 195 -8.31 -52.97 -33.56
CA LEU A 195 -7.44 -52.92 -34.72
C LEU A 195 -6.25 -53.89 -34.60
N MET A 196 -5.68 -54.05 -33.40
CA MET A 196 -4.59 -54.99 -33.13
C MET A 196 -5.05 -56.44 -33.31
N GLU A 197 -6.22 -56.82 -32.80
CA GLU A 197 -6.80 -58.16 -32.98
C GLU A 197 -7.07 -58.45 -34.47
N LYS A 198 -7.61 -57.46 -35.21
CA LYS A 198 -7.77 -57.59 -36.66
C LYS A 198 -6.44 -57.81 -37.36
N LEU A 199 -5.40 -57.06 -36.99
CA LEU A 199 -4.09 -57.16 -37.62
C LEU A 199 -3.40 -58.50 -37.31
N GLU A 200 -3.62 -59.08 -36.14
CA GLU A 200 -3.06 -60.39 -35.76
C GLU A 200 -3.46 -61.52 -36.72
N THR A 201 -4.67 -61.43 -37.29
CA THR A 201 -5.18 -62.42 -38.24
C THR A 201 -4.81 -62.14 -39.71
N VAL A 202 -4.15 -61.02 -40.00
CA VAL A 202 -3.84 -60.58 -41.37
C VAL A 202 -2.36 -60.76 -41.66
N ASP A 203 -2.04 -61.55 -42.69
CA ASP A 203 -0.68 -61.60 -43.21
C ASP A 203 -0.35 -60.29 -43.94
N ILE A 204 0.48 -59.48 -43.28
CA ILE A 204 0.88 -58.15 -43.74
C ILE A 204 1.65 -58.23 -45.06
N PHE A 205 2.38 -59.33 -45.31
CA PHE A 205 3.20 -59.48 -46.51
C PHE A 205 2.33 -59.73 -47.74
N GLU A 206 1.33 -60.60 -47.62
CA GLU A 206 0.34 -60.87 -48.68
C GLU A 206 -0.54 -59.64 -48.95
N LYS A 207 -1.00 -58.95 -47.90
CA LYS A 207 -1.80 -57.72 -48.03
C LYS A 207 -1.02 -56.59 -48.71
N LYS A 208 0.27 -56.47 -48.40
CA LYS A 208 1.15 -55.47 -49.03
C LYS A 208 1.39 -55.78 -50.50
N LEU A 209 1.60 -57.05 -50.84
CA LEU A 209 1.74 -57.49 -52.23
C LEU A 209 0.45 -57.21 -53.02
N ALA A 210 -0.72 -57.52 -52.46
CA ALA A 210 -2.00 -57.20 -53.08
C ALA A 210 -2.22 -55.69 -53.29
N MET A 211 -1.76 -54.84 -52.37
CA MET A 211 -1.81 -53.37 -52.55
C MET A 211 -0.78 -52.83 -53.56
N GLU A 212 0.34 -53.53 -53.76
CA GLU A 212 1.33 -53.19 -54.80
C GLU A 212 0.84 -53.63 -56.18
N ASP A 213 0.04 -54.70 -56.26
CA ASP A 213 -0.57 -55.20 -57.49
C ASP A 213 -1.86 -54.42 -57.88
N GLU A 214 -2.61 -53.90 -56.91
CA GLU A 214 -3.71 -52.96 -57.13
C GLU A 214 -3.17 -51.56 -57.47
N GLU A 215 -2.89 -51.32 -58.75
CA GLU A 215 -2.51 -50.00 -59.27
C GLU A 215 -3.56 -48.94 -58.85
N PHE A 216 -3.12 -47.92 -58.11
CA PHE A 216 -3.99 -46.89 -57.52
C PHE A 216 -4.85 -46.19 -58.59
N VAL A 217 -6.15 -46.50 -58.63
CA VAL A 217 -7.15 -45.72 -59.36
C VAL A 217 -7.83 -44.77 -58.38
N PRO A 218 -7.59 -43.46 -58.45
CA PRO A 218 -8.28 -42.51 -57.60
C PRO A 218 -9.78 -42.53 -57.93
N ILE A 219 -10.59 -42.90 -56.94
CA ILE A 219 -12.05 -42.85 -57.03
C ILE A 219 -12.44 -41.38 -57.14
N GLY A 220 -12.98 -40.98 -58.30
CA GLY A 220 -13.42 -39.61 -58.59
C GLY A 220 -13.09 -39.09 -59.99
N LEU A 221 -12.40 -39.86 -60.84
CA LEU A 221 -12.10 -39.46 -62.23
C LEU A 221 -12.77 -40.31 -63.32
N LEU A 222 -13.69 -41.21 -62.96
CA LEU A 222 -14.55 -41.88 -63.95
C LEU A 222 -15.81 -41.03 -64.19
N SER A 223 -15.64 -39.97 -64.96
CA SER A 223 -16.70 -39.52 -65.85
C SER A 223 -16.25 -39.91 -67.24
N ASP A 224 -17.04 -40.74 -67.92
CA ASP A 224 -16.80 -41.10 -69.31
C ASP A 224 -16.63 -39.81 -70.14
N PRO A 225 -15.58 -39.67 -70.97
CA PRO A 225 -15.31 -38.43 -71.70
C PRO A 225 -16.42 -38.01 -72.67
N ASP A 226 -17.33 -38.92 -72.99
CA ASP A 226 -18.36 -38.75 -74.02
C ASP A 226 -19.67 -38.15 -73.50
N GLU A 227 -19.85 -37.99 -72.18
CA GLU A 227 -21.09 -37.44 -71.58
C GLU A 227 -21.03 -35.92 -71.29
N ILE A 228 -19.90 -35.25 -71.52
CA ILE A 228 -19.71 -33.81 -71.18
C ILE A 228 -20.04 -32.87 -72.36
N LEU A 229 -20.50 -33.38 -73.51
CA LEU A 229 -20.65 -32.57 -74.73
C LEU A 229 -22.08 -32.10 -75.07
N GLU A 230 -23.10 -32.37 -74.24
CA GLU A 230 -24.49 -32.00 -74.60
C GLU A 230 -25.10 -30.82 -73.82
N ASP A 231 -24.52 -30.36 -72.71
CA ASP A 231 -25.17 -29.35 -71.86
C ASP A 231 -24.67 -27.89 -72.00
N GLU A 232 -23.69 -27.62 -72.86
CA GLU A 232 -23.10 -26.29 -73.07
C GLU A 232 -23.70 -25.53 -74.28
N LYS A 233 -25.04 -25.50 -74.41
CA LYS A 233 -25.69 -24.62 -75.41
C LYS A 233 -26.78 -23.67 -74.95
N ASP A 234 -27.39 -23.84 -73.78
CA ASP A 234 -28.61 -23.08 -73.44
C ASP A 234 -28.60 -22.34 -72.10
N LYS A 235 -27.46 -21.74 -71.71
CA LYS A 235 -27.44 -20.71 -70.65
C LYS A 235 -26.47 -19.56 -70.96
N LYS A 236 -26.84 -18.74 -71.94
CA LYS A 236 -26.41 -17.33 -71.98
C LYS A 236 -27.55 -16.49 -71.43
N GLU A 237 -27.52 -16.23 -70.13
CA GLU A 237 -28.22 -15.09 -69.55
C GLU A 237 -27.18 -14.10 -69.04
N ASP A 238 -27.35 -12.87 -69.49
CA ASP A 238 -26.50 -11.71 -69.25
C ASP A 238 -26.42 -11.37 -67.75
N VAL A 239 -25.20 -11.41 -67.20
CA VAL A 239 -24.88 -10.67 -65.97
C VAL A 239 -23.67 -9.80 -66.25
N ASP A 240 -23.97 -8.54 -66.52
CA ASP A 240 -23.04 -7.42 -66.62
C ASP A 240 -22.55 -7.00 -65.21
N SER A 241 -21.27 -6.61 -65.16
CA SER A 241 -20.56 -5.79 -64.16
C SER A 241 -19.78 -6.46 -63.01
N GLY A 242 -18.46 -6.51 -63.20
CA GLY A 242 -17.43 -6.56 -62.15
C GLY A 242 -16.01 -6.71 -62.74
N PRO A 243 -15.05 -5.80 -62.48
CA PRO A 243 -13.86 -5.63 -63.33
C PRO A 243 -12.73 -6.63 -63.01
N GLU A 244 -12.15 -7.18 -64.09
CA GLU A 244 -10.81 -7.76 -64.20
C GLU A 244 -10.29 -8.53 -62.97
N GLU A 245 -10.84 -9.72 -62.73
CA GLU A 245 -10.04 -10.76 -62.09
C GLU A 245 -9.00 -11.23 -63.11
N ASP A 246 -7.73 -10.91 -62.85
CA ASP A 246 -6.58 -11.37 -63.62
C ASP A 246 -6.77 -12.85 -63.99
N GLU A 247 -6.98 -13.10 -65.29
CA GLU A 247 -7.22 -14.42 -65.86
C GLU A 247 -6.07 -15.35 -65.43
N VAL A 248 -6.35 -16.17 -64.39
CA VAL A 248 -5.34 -17.01 -63.76
C VAL A 248 -4.72 -17.88 -64.85
N PRO A 249 -3.42 -17.72 -65.15
CA PRO A 249 -2.85 -18.33 -66.34
C PRO A 249 -3.03 -19.84 -66.30
N THR A 250 -3.76 -20.39 -67.28
CA THR A 250 -4.03 -21.82 -67.36
C THR A 250 -2.73 -22.62 -67.34
N ARG A 251 -2.76 -23.82 -66.76
CA ARG A 251 -1.61 -24.75 -66.67
C ARG A 251 -0.83 -24.87 -67.99
N ASN A 252 -1.52 -24.84 -69.13
CA ASN A 252 -0.93 -24.90 -70.46
C ASN A 252 -0.12 -23.64 -70.81
N TYR A 253 -0.58 -22.45 -70.41
CA TYR A 253 0.16 -21.20 -70.57
C TYR A 253 1.45 -21.21 -69.74
N LEU A 254 1.36 -21.58 -68.46
CA LEU A 254 2.51 -21.70 -67.56
C LEU A 254 3.53 -22.71 -68.08
N LYS A 255 3.07 -23.86 -68.60
CA LYS A 255 3.94 -24.89 -69.18
C LYS A 255 4.66 -24.40 -70.44
N ARG A 256 3.97 -23.65 -71.32
CA ARG A 256 4.58 -23.04 -72.51
C ARG A 256 5.62 -22.00 -72.14
N GLN A 257 5.33 -21.11 -71.19
CA GLN A 257 6.31 -20.12 -70.72
C GLN A 257 7.54 -20.79 -70.08
N ALA A 258 7.34 -21.81 -69.24
CA ALA A 258 8.44 -22.54 -68.62
C ALA A 258 9.34 -23.20 -69.68
N ASN A 259 8.76 -23.84 -70.69
CA ASN A 259 9.51 -24.43 -71.80
C ASN A 259 10.28 -23.37 -72.60
N LEU A 260 9.67 -22.22 -72.90
CA LEU A 260 10.34 -21.11 -73.59
C LEU A 260 11.55 -20.59 -72.79
N ILE A 261 11.43 -20.47 -71.46
CA ILE A 261 12.53 -20.05 -70.59
C ILE A 261 13.68 -21.07 -70.59
N VAL A 262 13.36 -22.35 -70.53
CA VAL A 262 14.35 -23.45 -70.59
C VAL A 262 15.04 -23.48 -71.96
N GLU A 263 14.29 -23.32 -73.05
CA GLU A 263 14.84 -23.25 -74.40
C GLU A 263 15.75 -22.04 -74.59
N ALA A 264 15.38 -20.86 -74.10
CA ALA A 264 16.22 -19.66 -74.14
C ALA A 264 17.54 -19.85 -73.37
N LYS A 265 17.48 -20.42 -72.16
CA LYS A 265 18.67 -20.71 -71.35
C LYS A 265 19.56 -21.80 -71.97
N SER A 266 18.98 -22.82 -72.58
CA SER A 266 19.75 -23.89 -73.24
C SER A 266 20.45 -23.41 -74.52
N ARG A 267 19.86 -22.46 -75.27
CA ARG A 267 20.50 -21.82 -76.43
C ARG A 267 21.67 -20.91 -76.03
N SER A 268 21.54 -20.14 -74.95
CA SER A 268 22.62 -19.28 -74.42
C SER A 268 23.87 -20.09 -74.02
N LYS A 269 23.69 -21.30 -73.46
CA LYS A 269 24.80 -22.17 -73.02
C LYS A 269 25.60 -22.80 -74.18
N ARG A 270 25.07 -22.82 -75.41
CA ARG A 270 25.79 -23.34 -76.60
C ARG A 270 26.60 -22.27 -77.34
N GLY A 271 26.36 -20.97 -77.08
CA GLY A 271 27.08 -19.86 -77.73
C GLY A 271 28.47 -19.55 -77.15
N ASN A 272 28.74 -19.90 -75.88
CA ASN A 272 29.98 -19.52 -75.18
C ASN A 272 31.09 -20.58 -75.19
N ARG A 273 31.08 -21.54 -76.14
CA ARG A 273 32.11 -22.59 -76.26
C ARG A 273 32.93 -22.56 -77.55
N ARG A 274 32.87 -21.47 -78.31
CA ARG A 274 33.78 -21.23 -79.44
C ARG A 274 34.27 -19.80 -79.44
N ARG A 275 35.33 -19.55 -78.68
CA ARG A 275 36.40 -18.59 -78.97
C ARG A 275 37.59 -18.92 -78.09
#